data_AF-A0A954MBC9-F1
#
_entry.id   AF-A0A954MBC9-F1
#
_cell.length_a   1.000
_cell.length_b   1.000
_cell.length_c   1.000
_cell.angle_alpha   90.00
_cell.angle_beta   90.00
_cell.angle_gamma   90.00
#
_symmetry.space_group_name_H-M   'P 1'
#
loop_
_entity.id
_entity.type
_entity.pdbx_description
1 polymer ?
#
loop_
_entity_poly.entity_id
_entity_poly.type
_entity_poly.pdbx_seq_one_letter_code
_entity_poly.pdbx_strand_id
1 'polypeptide(L)'
;ADGERLWAKTRFGKSNLTLADGKLFLSTMEGELVIVKATADAFQETARAEVLKSTRQAPVIADGRLYLRDDVEVVCIDVRKK
;
A
#
# COMPACT_ATOMS: atom_id res chain seq x y z
N ALA A 1 -21.98 1.47 10.63
CA ALA A 1 -21.43 1.93 9.34
C ALA A 1 -22.53 1.76 8.31
N ASP A 2 -22.96 2.87 7.72
CA ASP A 2 -24.01 2.95 6.68
C ASP A 2 -23.49 2.58 5.27
N GLY A 3 -22.17 2.45 5.13
CA GLY A 3 -21.52 2.17 3.85
C GLY A 3 -21.36 3.42 2.97
N GLU A 4 -21.52 4.62 3.54
CA GLU A 4 -21.29 5.86 2.82
C GLU A 4 -19.82 5.95 2.38
N ARG A 5 -19.62 6.36 1.13
CA ARG A 5 -18.29 6.56 0.57
C ARG A 5 -17.70 7.88 1.05
N LEU A 6 -16.71 7.81 1.94
CA LEU A 6 -16.01 8.97 2.50
C LEU A 6 -15.16 9.72 1.47
N TRP A 7 -14.39 9.00 0.65
CA TRP A 7 -13.61 9.57 -0.44
C TRP A 7 -13.29 8.53 -1.51
N ALA A 8 -12.82 8.99 -2.67
CA ALA A 8 -12.31 8.15 -3.74
C ALA A 8 -11.13 8.83 -4.44
N LYS A 9 -10.07 8.05 -4.73
CA LYS A 9 -9.01 8.45 -5.64
C LYS A 9 -9.27 7.84 -7.02
N THR A 10 -9.76 8.66 -7.94
CA THR A 10 -9.96 8.21 -9.32
C THR A 10 -8.62 8.11 -10.05
N ARG A 11 -8.56 7.24 -11.06
CA ARG A 11 -7.38 7.03 -11.92
C ARG A 11 -6.09 6.67 -11.16
N PHE A 12 -6.21 5.96 -10.04
CA PHE A 12 -5.05 5.48 -9.28
C PHE A 12 -4.31 4.31 -9.97
N GLY A 13 -5.01 3.59 -10.85
CA GLY A 13 -4.51 2.35 -11.45
C GLY A 13 -4.95 1.11 -10.68
N LYS A 14 -4.54 -0.07 -11.16
CA LYS A 14 -4.82 -1.35 -10.51
C LYS A 14 -3.87 -1.54 -9.33
N SER A 15 -4.44 -1.85 -8.17
CA SER A 15 -3.69 -2.01 -6.93
C SER A 15 -4.29 -3.07 -6.02
N ASN A 16 -3.49 -3.54 -5.09
CA ASN A 16 -3.94 -4.23 -3.88
C ASN A 16 -3.53 -3.42 -2.66
N LEU A 17 -4.06 -3.74 -1.48
CA LEU A 17 -3.74 -3.00 -0.26
C LEU A 17 -3.80 -3.85 1.01
N THR A 18 -3.15 -3.34 2.06
CA THR A 18 -3.23 -3.80 3.44
C THR A 18 -3.30 -2.61 4.39
N LEU A 19 -4.16 -2.68 5.41
CA LEU A 19 -4.30 -1.67 6.45
C LEU A 19 -3.50 -2.07 7.70
N ALA A 20 -2.59 -1.22 8.16
CA ALA A 20 -1.87 -1.40 9.42
C ALA A 20 -1.43 -0.04 10.01
N ASP A 21 -1.43 0.10 11.34
CA ASP A 21 -0.98 1.31 12.05
C ASP A 21 -1.52 2.62 11.44
N GLY A 22 -2.83 2.65 11.16
CA GLY A 22 -3.52 3.82 10.59
C GLY A 22 -3.11 4.20 9.16
N LYS A 23 -2.44 3.29 8.43
CA LYS A 23 -1.98 3.52 7.04
C LYS A 23 -2.47 2.41 6.12
N LEU A 24 -2.87 2.80 4.92
CA LEU A 24 -3.05 1.90 3.80
C LEU A 24 -1.70 1.77 3.09
N PHE A 25 -1.21 0.54 2.99
CA PHE A 25 -0.06 0.16 2.18
C PHE A 25 -0.60 -0.42 0.88
N LEU A 26 -0.39 0.25 -0.24
CA LEU A 26 -0.89 -0.16 -1.54
C LEU A 26 0.27 -0.60 -2.43
N SER A 27 0.08 -1.70 -3.16
CA SER A 27 0.97 -2.10 -4.25
C SER A 27 0.34 -1.75 -5.59
N THR A 28 1.11 -1.20 -6.53
CA THR A 28 0.64 -0.92 -7.91
C THR A 28 1.15 -1.99 -8.88
N MET A 29 0.52 -2.09 -10.05
CA MET A 29 0.99 -3.01 -11.10
C MET A 29 2.40 -2.70 -11.62
N GLU A 30 2.86 -1.47 -11.45
CA GLU A 30 4.20 -1.00 -11.81
C GLU A 30 5.23 -1.31 -10.72
N GLY A 31 4.85 -2.06 -9.67
CA GLY A 31 5.76 -2.48 -8.61
C GLY A 31 6.05 -1.41 -7.56
N GLU A 32 5.23 -0.36 -7.51
CA GLU A 32 5.34 0.68 -6.49
C GLU A 32 4.66 0.26 -5.19
N LEU A 33 5.27 0.63 -4.06
CA LEU A 33 4.65 0.68 -2.75
C LEU A 33 4.23 2.12 -2.46
N VAL A 34 2.94 2.33 -2.22
CA VAL A 34 2.34 3.63 -1.90
C VAL A 34 1.75 3.59 -0.50
N ILE A 35 2.06 4.59 0.32
CA ILE A 35 1.55 4.71 1.69
C ILE A 35 0.55 5.87 1.73
N VAL A 36 -0.66 5.59 2.22
CA VAL A 36 -1.76 6.55 2.32
C VAL A 36 -2.29 6.55 3.75
N LYS A 37 -2.64 7.72 4.30
CA LYS A 37 -3.30 7.77 5.61
C LYS A 37 -4.69 7.15 5.54
N ALA A 38 -5.05 6.34 6.53
CA ALA A 38 -6.38 5.77 6.66
C ALA A 38 -7.30 6.71 7.46
N THR A 39 -7.58 7.91 6.94
CA THR A 39 -8.55 8.86 7.54
C THR A 39 -9.80 9.01 6.69
N ALA A 40 -10.87 9.57 7.27
CA ALA A 40 -12.13 9.82 6.58
C ALA A 40 -12.10 11.06 5.68
N ASP A 41 -11.09 11.92 5.81
CA ASP A 41 -11.13 13.28 5.26
C ASP A 41 -10.93 13.31 3.73
N ALA A 42 -9.87 12.65 3.26
CA ALA A 42 -9.48 12.62 1.86
C ALA A 42 -8.37 11.58 1.62
N PHE A 43 -8.11 11.28 0.35
CA PHE A 43 -6.90 10.57 -0.06
C PHE A 43 -5.65 11.41 0.25
N GLN A 44 -4.82 10.94 1.19
CA GLN A 44 -3.57 11.59 1.60
C GLN A 44 -2.39 10.63 1.46
N GLU A 45 -1.74 10.63 0.29
CA GLU A 45 -0.50 9.90 0.05
C GLU A 45 0.66 10.54 0.83
N THR A 46 1.40 9.72 1.57
CA THR A 46 2.54 10.15 2.41
C THR A 46 3.89 9.67 1.88
N ALA A 47 3.90 8.59 1.08
CA ALA A 47 5.12 8.08 0.46
C ALA A 47 4.79 7.22 -0.76
N ARG A 48 5.74 7.15 -1.69
CA ARG A 48 5.71 6.30 -2.88
C ARG A 48 7.14 5.93 -3.26
N ALA A 49 7.36 4.66 -3.56
CA ALA A 49 8.63 4.18 -4.08
C ALA A 49 8.42 2.95 -4.97
N GLU A 50 9.16 2.85 -6.07
CA GLU A 50 9.30 1.59 -6.81
C GLU A 50 10.12 0.62 -5.97
N VAL A 51 9.57 -0.56 -5.69
CA VAL A 51 10.22 -1.59 -4.87
C VAL A 51 10.39 -2.92 -5.60
N LEU A 52 9.69 -3.07 -6.73
CA LEU A 52 9.71 -4.23 -7.61
C LEU A 52 9.53 -3.74 -9.05
N LYS A 53 9.83 -4.58 -10.03
CA LYS A 53 9.58 -4.25 -11.44
C LYS A 53 8.09 -4.28 -11.80
N SER A 54 7.33 -5.18 -11.18
CA SER A 54 5.88 -5.29 -11.33
C SER A 54 5.29 -6.18 -10.25
N THR A 55 4.06 -5.93 -9.78
CA THR A 55 3.41 -6.88 -8.87
C THR A 55 1.89 -6.89 -9.01
N ARG A 56 1.29 -8.03 -8.67
CA ARG A 56 -0.17 -8.20 -8.54
C ARG A 56 -0.56 -8.67 -7.15
N GLN A 57 0.38 -8.67 -6.20
CA GLN A 57 0.20 -9.21 -4.87
C GLN A 57 -0.17 -8.10 -3.88
N ALA A 58 -0.98 -8.43 -2.87
CA ALA A 58 -1.19 -7.53 -1.74
C ALA A 58 0.08 -7.49 -0.86
N PRO A 59 0.45 -6.33 -0.29
CA PRO A 59 1.52 -6.28 0.70
C PRO A 59 1.13 -7.09 1.95
N VAL A 60 2.03 -7.89 2.49
CA VAL A 60 1.80 -8.62 3.75
C VAL A 60 2.67 -8.02 4.83
N ILE A 61 2.11 -7.76 6.01
CA ILE A 61 2.85 -7.16 7.13
C ILE A 61 2.91 -8.15 8.29
N ALA A 62 4.13 -8.41 8.78
CA ALA A 62 4.38 -9.24 9.94
C ALA A 62 5.60 -8.68 10.71
N ASP A 63 5.50 -8.60 12.03
CA ASP A 63 6.59 -8.13 12.91
C ASP A 63 7.22 -6.79 12.48
N GLY A 64 6.37 -5.84 12.07
CA GLY A 64 6.82 -4.52 11.60
C GLY A 64 7.57 -4.52 10.27
N ARG A 65 7.59 -5.65 9.55
CA ARG A 65 8.15 -5.77 8.21
C ARG A 65 7.05 -5.98 7.19
N LEU A 66 7.16 -5.29 6.06
CA LEU A 66 6.30 -5.45 4.90
C LEU A 66 7.00 -6.32 3.87
N TYR A 67 6.29 -7.33 3.40
CA TYR A 67 6.73 -8.27 2.38
C TYR A 67 5.90 -8.05 1.10
N LEU A 68 6.61 -7.96 -0.02
CA LEU A 68 6.04 -7.96 -1.35
C LEU A 68 6.90 -8.84 -2.25
N ARG A 69 6.31 -9.36 -3.32
CA ARG A 69 7.06 -10.15 -4.30
C ARG A 69 6.59 -9.86 -5.71
N ASP A 70 7.47 -10.17 -6.64
CA ASP A 70 7.13 -10.39 -8.03
C ASP A 70 7.44 -11.85 -8.43
N ASP A 71 7.74 -12.09 -9.70
CA ASP A 71 8.08 -13.41 -10.23
C ASP A 71 9.60 -13.71 -10.18
N VAL A 72 10.41 -12.75 -9.71
CA VAL A 72 11.87 -12.85 -9.65
C VAL A 72 12.37 -12.78 -8.20
N GLU A 73 11.79 -11.91 -7.37
CA GLU A 73 12.27 -11.64 -6.02
C GLU A 73 11.17 -11.40 -4.99
N VAL A 74 11.57 -11.48 -3.72
CA VAL A 74 10.77 -11.07 -2.56
C VAL A 74 11.52 -9.95 -1.86
N VAL A 75 10.86 -8.81 -1.70
CA VAL A 75 11.39 -7.68 -0.95
C VAL A 75 10.83 -7.64 0.46
N CYS A 76 11.65 -7.21 1.40
CA CYS A 76 11.31 -7.04 2.80
C CYS A 76 11.70 -5.62 3.25
N ILE A 77 10.71 -4.85 3.70
CA ILE A 77 10.86 -3.44 4.04
C ILE A 77 10.48 -3.23 5.50
N ASP A 78 11.36 -2.61 6.28
CA ASP A 78 11.03 -2.19 7.65
C ASP A 78 10.05 -1.01 7.62
N VAL A 79 8.88 -1.18 8.22
CA VAL A 79 7.80 -0.18 8.23
C VAL A 79 7.49 0.32 9.64
N ARG A 80 8.38 0.07 10.61
CA ARG A 80 8.26 0.60 11.96
C ARG A 80 8.52 2.11 11.96
N LYS A 81 7.85 2.84 12.84
CA LYS A 81 8.19 4.26 13.09
C LYS A 81 9.62 4.33 13.63
N LYS A 82 10.38 5.29 13.13
CA LYS A 82 11.56 5.77 13.87
C LYS A 82 11.09 6.58 15.08
#